data_AF-A0A7W8SNH0-F1
#
_entry.id   AF-A0A7W8SNH0-F1
#
_cell.length_a   1.000
_cell.length_b   1.000
_cell.length_c   1.000
_cell.angle_alpha   90.00
_cell.angle_beta   90.00
_cell.angle_gamma   90.00
#
_symmetry.space_group_name_H-M   'P 1'
#
loop_
_entity.id
_entity.type
_entity.pdbx_description
1 polymer ?
#
loop_
_entity_poly.entity_id
_entity_poly.type
_entity_poly.pdbx_seq_one_letter_code
_entity_poly.pdbx_strand_id
1 'polypeptide(L)'
;MSNETSSATPVSDQLRATGNWNPAWDAIAQLDPIWAEKFMAMGMHPVISGVLEPKVFEFLAIAVDASCTHMYAPGTRRHIRKAIELGATQQEIAAVLQAVSVLGIHSSSLGAPILLEELAAFEKAQGEGAQAAA
;
A
#
# COMPACT_ATOMS: atom_id res chain seq x y z
N MET A 1 -20.04 -31.63 -26.36
CA MET A 1 -20.34 -30.47 -25.50
C MET A 1 -19.69 -30.76 -24.16
N SER A 2 -18.43 -30.36 -24.00
CA SER A 2 -17.65 -30.57 -22.79
C SER A 2 -18.17 -29.62 -21.71
N ASN A 3 -18.67 -30.21 -20.62
CA ASN A 3 -19.08 -29.50 -19.43
C ASN A 3 -17.81 -29.10 -18.66
N GLU A 4 -17.18 -27.97 -19.02
CA GLU A 4 -16.11 -27.40 -18.21
C GLU A 4 -16.74 -26.94 -16.90
N THR A 5 -16.53 -27.72 -15.84
CA THR A 5 -16.77 -27.26 -14.48
C THR A 5 -15.85 -26.08 -14.22
N SER A 6 -16.41 -24.87 -14.27
CA SER A 6 -15.71 -23.64 -13.86
C SER A 6 -15.12 -23.85 -12.47
N SER A 7 -13.81 -23.61 -12.32
CA SER A 7 -13.14 -23.74 -11.02
C SER A 7 -13.84 -22.88 -9.97
N ALA A 8 -13.84 -23.34 -8.72
CA ALA A 8 -14.31 -22.53 -7.59
C ALA A 8 -13.34 -21.37 -7.27
N THR A 9 -12.09 -21.43 -7.75
CA THR A 9 -11.04 -20.45 -7.49
C THR A 9 -10.29 -20.01 -8.77
N PRO A 10 -11.00 -19.48 -9.78
CA PRO A 10 -10.42 -19.24 -11.11
C PRO A 10 -9.28 -18.21 -11.12
N VAL A 11 -9.35 -17.13 -10.33
CA VAL A 11 -8.27 -16.13 -10.23
C VAL A 11 -7.05 -16.74 -9.54
N SER A 12 -7.25 -17.46 -8.44
CA SER A 12 -6.16 -18.14 -7.74
C SER A 12 -5.46 -19.17 -8.63
N ASP A 13 -6.22 -19.92 -9.42
CA ASP A 13 -5.67 -20.90 -10.37
C ASP A 13 -4.89 -20.23 -11.50
N GLN A 14 -5.40 -19.12 -12.03
CA GLN A 14 -4.69 -18.32 -13.04
C GLN A 14 -3.37 -17.77 -12.48
N LEU A 15 -3.35 -17.26 -11.25
CA LEU A 15 -2.14 -16.77 -10.60
C LEU A 15 -1.11 -17.90 -10.44
N ARG A 16 -1.53 -19.11 -10.07
CA ARG A 16 -0.65 -20.28 -10.00
C ARG A 16 -0.11 -20.67 -11.37
N ALA A 17 -0.97 -20.76 -12.39
CA ALA A 17 -0.59 -21.15 -13.74
C ALA A 17 0.38 -20.15 -14.40
N THR A 18 0.27 -18.87 -14.06
CA THR A 18 1.13 -17.80 -14.59
C THR A 18 2.38 -17.55 -13.76
N GLY A 19 2.59 -18.29 -12.67
CA GLY A 19 3.71 -18.09 -11.75
C GLY A 19 3.64 -16.80 -10.92
N ASN A 20 2.48 -16.12 -10.91
CA ASN A 20 2.25 -14.90 -10.12
C ASN A 20 1.66 -15.20 -8.73
N TRP A 21 1.46 -16.48 -8.40
CA TRP A 21 1.06 -16.89 -7.06
C TRP A 21 2.22 -16.71 -6.07
N ASN A 22 1.97 -15.95 -5.00
CA ASN A 22 2.90 -15.82 -3.90
C ASN A 22 2.70 -16.94 -2.88
N PRO A 23 3.73 -17.75 -2.54
CA PRO A 23 3.62 -18.83 -1.55
C PRO A 23 3.11 -18.37 -0.17
N ALA A 24 3.28 -17.09 0.20
CA ALA A 24 2.72 -16.58 1.45
C ALA A 24 1.18 -16.62 1.50
N TRP A 25 0.51 -16.83 0.36
CA TRP A 25 -0.94 -17.00 0.28
C TRP A 25 -1.41 -18.45 0.48
N ASP A 26 -0.50 -19.43 0.53
CA ASP A 26 -0.86 -20.85 0.66
C ASP A 26 -1.67 -21.11 1.93
N ALA A 27 -1.27 -20.52 3.06
CA ALA A 27 -1.94 -20.72 4.34
C ALA A 27 -3.42 -20.28 4.30
N ILE A 28 -3.71 -19.10 3.72
CA ILE A 28 -5.09 -18.62 3.63
C ILE A 28 -5.90 -19.38 2.58
N ALA A 29 -5.28 -19.77 1.47
CA ALA A 29 -5.94 -20.56 0.44
C ALA A 29 -6.29 -21.99 0.91
N GLN A 30 -5.49 -22.56 1.82
CA GLN A 30 -5.80 -23.84 2.47
C GLN A 30 -6.89 -23.70 3.54
N LEU A 31 -6.87 -22.59 4.29
CA LEU A 31 -7.81 -22.33 5.37
C LEU A 31 -9.22 -22.00 4.87
N ASP A 32 -9.32 -21.06 3.92
CA ASP A 32 -10.58 -20.65 3.30
C ASP A 32 -10.35 -20.30 1.82
N PRO A 33 -10.47 -21.30 0.92
CA PRO A 33 -10.19 -21.09 -0.50
C PRO A 33 -11.16 -20.12 -1.18
N ILE A 34 -12.42 -20.08 -0.73
CA ILE A 34 -13.45 -19.21 -1.33
C ILE A 34 -13.25 -17.76 -0.90
N TRP A 35 -12.88 -17.53 0.36
CA TRP A 35 -12.49 -16.20 0.81
C TRP A 35 -11.22 -15.71 0.12
N ALA A 36 -10.19 -16.57 0.05
CA ALA A 36 -8.94 -16.25 -0.64
C ALA A 36 -9.19 -15.88 -2.11
N GLU A 37 -10.04 -16.63 -2.81
CA GLU A 37 -10.44 -16.31 -4.19
C GLU A 37 -11.09 -14.93 -4.29
N LYS A 38 -12.04 -14.60 -3.40
CA LYS A 38 -12.70 -13.28 -3.40
C LYS A 38 -11.70 -12.16 -3.13
N PHE A 39 -10.76 -12.39 -2.21
CA PHE A 39 -9.68 -11.44 -1.92
C PHE A 39 -8.78 -11.22 -3.15
N MET A 40 -8.37 -12.29 -3.82
CA MET A 40 -7.55 -12.21 -5.04
C MET A 40 -8.32 -11.54 -6.18
N ALA A 41 -9.59 -11.90 -6.40
CA ALA A 41 -10.42 -11.30 -7.44
C ALA A 41 -10.57 -9.78 -7.24
N MET A 42 -10.78 -9.34 -5.99
CA MET A 42 -10.80 -7.92 -5.64
C MET A 42 -9.45 -7.24 -5.89
N GLY A 43 -8.35 -7.80 -5.38
CA GLY A 43 -7.03 -7.20 -5.49
C GLY A 43 -6.47 -7.17 -6.92
N MET A 44 -6.78 -8.18 -7.71
CA MET A 44 -6.30 -8.33 -9.09
C MET A 44 -7.19 -7.64 -10.12
N HIS A 45 -8.37 -7.14 -9.74
CA HIS A 45 -9.30 -6.50 -10.66
C HIS A 45 -8.65 -5.44 -11.57
N PRO A 46 -7.82 -4.49 -11.06
CA PRO A 46 -7.17 -3.49 -11.92
C PRO A 46 -6.19 -4.07 -12.95
N VAL A 47 -5.55 -5.20 -12.61
CA VAL A 47 -4.60 -5.90 -13.50
C VAL A 47 -5.36 -6.69 -14.56
N ILE A 48 -6.38 -7.45 -14.14
CA ILE A 48 -7.19 -8.30 -15.02
C ILE A 48 -7.98 -7.43 -16.02
N SER A 49 -8.51 -6.29 -15.57
CA SER A 49 -9.25 -5.38 -16.45
C SER A 49 -8.35 -4.60 -17.41
N GLY A 50 -7.02 -4.62 -17.23
CA GLY A 50 -6.06 -3.94 -18.10
C GLY A 50 -6.13 -2.41 -18.08
N VAL A 51 -6.75 -1.83 -17.05
CA VAL A 51 -6.92 -0.35 -16.94
C VAL A 51 -5.63 0.35 -16.53
N LEU A 52 -4.66 -0.38 -16.00
CA LEU A 52 -3.32 0.08 -15.69
C LEU A 52 -2.30 -0.76 -16.46
N GLU A 53 -1.25 -0.08 -16.95
CA GLU A 53 -0.06 -0.80 -17.43
C GLU A 53 0.51 -1.66 -16.29
N PRO A 54 0.93 -2.91 -16.56
CA PRO A 54 1.48 -3.79 -15.53
C PRO A 54 2.63 -3.15 -14.74
N LYS A 55 3.51 -2.41 -15.39
CA LYS A 55 4.63 -1.72 -14.73
C LYS A 55 4.16 -0.65 -13.74
N VAL A 56 3.10 0.08 -14.07
CA VAL A 56 2.50 1.10 -13.20
C VAL A 56 1.84 0.44 -11.99
N PHE A 57 1.17 -0.71 -12.17
CA PHE A 57 0.63 -1.47 -11.05
C PHE A 57 1.73 -1.87 -10.06
N GLU A 58 2.87 -2.36 -10.56
CA GLU A 58 4.00 -2.70 -9.69
C GLU A 58 4.56 -1.47 -8.96
N PHE A 59 4.61 -0.29 -9.58
CA PHE A 59 5.00 0.95 -8.89
C PHE A 59 4.05 1.31 -7.75
N LEU A 60 2.74 1.15 -7.95
CA LEU A 60 1.76 1.38 -6.88
C LEU A 60 1.92 0.37 -5.74
N ALA A 61 2.15 -0.91 -6.06
CA ALA A 61 2.39 -1.93 -5.06
C ALA A 61 3.68 -1.69 -4.26
N ILE A 62 4.77 -1.28 -4.92
CA ILE A 62 6.00 -0.83 -4.26
C ILE A 62 5.72 0.34 -3.32
N ALA A 63 4.98 1.35 -3.77
CA ALA A 63 4.66 2.52 -2.96
C ALA A 63 3.89 2.16 -1.69
N VAL A 64 2.87 1.30 -1.80
CA VAL A 64 2.08 0.81 -0.66
C VAL A 64 2.97 0.06 0.32
N ASP A 65 3.73 -0.92 -0.15
CA ASP A 65 4.55 -1.78 0.72
C ASP A 65 5.73 -1.03 1.37
N ALA A 66 6.35 -0.10 0.65
CA ALA A 66 7.53 0.64 1.12
C ALA A 66 7.18 1.85 2.01
N SER A 67 5.92 2.28 2.05
CA SER A 67 5.49 3.40 2.87
C SER A 67 5.85 3.21 4.34
N CYS A 68 6.21 4.29 5.05
CA CYS A 68 6.62 4.24 6.47
C CYS A 68 5.48 3.80 7.42
N THR A 69 4.24 3.82 6.94
CA THR A 69 3.05 3.34 7.64
C THR A 69 2.79 1.84 7.44
N HIS A 70 3.52 1.18 6.52
CA HIS A 70 3.35 -0.25 6.23
C HIS A 70 4.66 -1.05 6.36
N MET A 71 5.73 -0.64 5.68
CA MET A 71 7.06 -1.27 5.70
C MET A 71 7.06 -2.79 5.48
N TYR A 72 6.27 -3.29 4.54
CA TYR A 72 6.18 -4.72 4.23
C TYR A 72 7.29 -5.18 3.27
N ALA A 73 8.48 -5.40 3.83
CA ALA A 73 9.69 -5.75 3.07
C ALA A 73 9.56 -6.94 2.09
N PRO A 74 8.84 -8.04 2.40
CA PRO A 74 8.65 -9.13 1.45
C PRO A 74 7.91 -8.70 0.18
N GLY A 75 6.86 -7.89 0.34
CA GLY A 75 6.09 -7.34 -0.77
C GLY A 75 6.89 -6.34 -1.59
N THR A 76 7.59 -5.40 -0.93
CA THR A 76 8.49 -4.44 -1.60
C THR A 76 9.50 -5.16 -2.50
N ARG A 77 10.17 -6.21 -2.01
CA ARG A 77 11.12 -6.98 -2.84
C ARG A 77 10.46 -7.67 -4.02
N ARG A 78 9.29 -8.28 -3.80
CA ARG A 78 8.53 -8.97 -4.86
C ARG A 78 8.16 -8.01 -5.98
N HIS A 79 7.58 -6.86 -5.63
CA HIS A 79 7.11 -5.88 -6.61
C HIS A 79 8.26 -5.14 -7.30
N ILE A 80 9.38 -4.86 -6.61
CA ILE A 80 10.59 -4.35 -7.28
C ILE A 80 11.10 -5.35 -8.32
N ARG A 81 11.18 -6.65 -7.99
CA ARG A 81 11.62 -7.67 -8.96
C ARG A 81 10.69 -7.71 -10.16
N LYS A 82 9.37 -7.71 -9.93
CA LYS A 82 8.40 -7.76 -11.01
C LYS A 82 8.42 -6.51 -11.89
N ALA A 83 8.60 -5.33 -11.30
CA ALA A 83 8.79 -4.08 -12.05
C ALA A 83 10.00 -4.17 -12.98
N ILE A 84 11.13 -4.72 -12.51
CA ILE A 84 12.35 -4.91 -13.32
C ILE A 84 12.09 -5.89 -14.48
N GLU A 85 11.39 -7.01 -14.23
CA GLU A 85 10.98 -7.94 -15.29
C GLU A 85 10.11 -7.27 -16.36
N LEU A 86 9.33 -6.26 -15.98
CA LEU A 86 8.48 -5.45 -16.86
C LEU A 86 9.22 -4.24 -17.48
N GLY A 87 10.55 -4.15 -17.31
CA GLY A 87 11.38 -3.12 -17.91
C GLY A 87 11.49 -1.82 -17.12
N ALA A 88 11.17 -1.83 -15.82
CA ALA A 88 11.44 -0.69 -14.95
C ALA A 88 12.95 -0.46 -14.76
N THR A 89 13.35 0.80 -14.82
CA THR A 89 14.70 1.25 -14.54
C THR A 89 14.92 1.43 -13.04
N GLN A 90 16.19 1.42 -12.62
CA GLN A 90 16.55 1.73 -11.23
C GLN A 90 16.11 3.15 -10.84
N GLN A 91 16.14 4.09 -11.78
CA GLN A 91 15.72 5.48 -11.58
C GLN A 91 14.21 5.59 -11.33
N GLU A 92 13.38 4.86 -12.07
CA GLU A 92 11.93 4.81 -11.82
C GLU A 92 11.63 4.24 -10.43
N ILE A 93 12.29 3.15 -10.04
CA ILE A 93 12.11 2.55 -8.71
C ILE A 93 12.56 3.52 -7.61
N ALA A 94 13.72 4.16 -7.78
CA ALA A 94 14.20 5.17 -6.84
C ALA A 94 13.23 6.36 -6.71
N ALA A 95 12.63 6.80 -7.82
CA ALA A 95 11.63 7.87 -7.80
C ALA A 95 10.39 7.47 -6.99
N VAL A 96 9.90 6.23 -7.11
CA VAL A 96 8.78 5.73 -6.29
C VAL A 96 9.16 5.76 -4.79
N LEU A 97 10.35 5.28 -4.42
CA LEU A 97 10.81 5.26 -3.03
C LEU A 97 10.99 6.67 -2.46
N GLN A 98 11.52 7.60 -3.25
CA GLN A 98 11.65 9.01 -2.87
C GLN A 98 10.27 9.64 -2.67
N ALA A 99 9.32 9.38 -3.57
CA ALA A 99 7.95 9.91 -3.45
C ALA A 99 7.29 9.49 -2.13
N VAL A 100 7.43 8.22 -1.73
CA VAL A 100 6.82 7.74 -0.48
C VAL A 100 7.59 8.12 0.79
N SER A 101 8.87 8.49 0.69
CA SER A 101 9.63 8.96 1.85
C SER A 101 9.11 10.30 2.41
N VAL A 102 8.39 11.08 1.60
CA VAL A 102 7.86 12.39 1.99
C VAL A 102 6.66 12.27 2.95
N LEU A 103 6.04 11.09 3.08
CA LEU A 103 4.87 10.88 3.96
C LEU A 103 5.10 11.36 5.41
N GLY A 104 6.34 11.35 5.89
CA GLY A 104 6.69 11.87 7.23
C GLY A 104 6.34 13.34 7.46
N ILE A 105 6.21 14.16 6.40
CA ILE A 105 5.84 15.57 6.54
C ILE A 105 4.45 15.78 7.15
N HIS A 106 3.56 14.77 7.03
CA HIS A 106 2.21 14.85 7.58
C HIS A 106 2.21 15.03 9.10
N SER A 107 3.23 14.53 9.81
CA SER A 107 3.41 14.79 11.24
C SER A 107 3.55 16.29 11.53
N SER A 108 4.32 17.01 10.71
CA SER A 108 4.49 18.46 10.85
C SER A 108 3.25 19.22 10.37
N SER A 109 2.61 18.77 9.29
CA SER A 109 1.37 19.39 8.78
C SER A 109 0.24 19.35 9.82
N LEU A 110 0.17 18.30 10.63
CA LEU A 110 -0.77 18.20 11.75
C LEU A 110 -0.26 18.90 13.01
N GLY A 111 1.01 18.71 13.36
CA GLY A 111 1.58 19.19 14.62
C GLY A 111 1.81 20.70 14.67
N ALA A 112 2.15 21.35 13.56
CA ALA A 112 2.44 22.78 13.56
C ALA A 112 1.19 23.65 13.88
N PRO A 113 -0.01 23.40 13.30
CA PRO A 113 -1.22 24.09 13.72
C PRO A 113 -1.55 23.87 15.20
N ILE A 114 -1.48 22.62 15.69
CA ILE A 114 -1.73 22.30 17.10
C ILE A 114 -0.77 23.08 18.01
N LEU A 115 0.51 23.13 17.67
CA LEU A 115 1.49 23.88 18.45
C LEU A 115 1.14 25.38 18.52
N LEU A 116 0.70 25.97 17.42
CA LEU A 116 0.27 27.38 17.39
C LEU A 116 -0.97 27.61 18.26
N GLU A 117 -1.93 26.69 18.24
CA GLU A 117 -3.12 26.74 19.11
C GLU A 117 -2.74 26.69 20.59
N GLU A 118 -1.87 25.76 20.98
CA GLU A 118 -1.42 25.62 22.37
C GLU A 118 -0.59 26.81 22.85
N LEU A 119 0.25 27.39 21.99
CA LEU A 119 1.00 28.62 22.31
C LEU A 119 0.06 29.79 22.56
N ALA A 120 -0.95 29.99 21.72
CA ALA A 120 -1.94 31.05 21.91
C ALA A 120 -2.77 30.85 23.19
N ALA A 121 -3.17 29.61 23.50
CA ALA A 121 -3.87 29.27 24.73
C ALA A 121 -3.01 29.54 25.98
N PHE A 122 -1.72 29.19 25.91
CA PHE A 122 -0.77 29.43 26.99
C PHE A 122 -0.55 30.92 27.27
N GLU A 123 -0.34 31.73 26.22
CA GLU A 123 -0.20 33.19 26.35
C GLU A 123 -1.44 33.83 26.99
N LYS A 124 -2.63 33.40 26.58
CA LYS A 124 -3.89 33.86 27.16
C LYS A 124 -3.99 33.53 28.65
N ALA A 125 -3.67 32.29 29.04
CA ALA A 125 -3.72 31.87 30.45
C ALA A 125 -2.72 32.65 31.33
N GLN A 126 -1.53 32.97 30.80
CA GLN A 126 -0.56 33.81 31.51
C GLN A 126 -1.06 35.25 31.69
N GLY A 127 -1.68 35.83 30.66
CA GLY A 127 -2.26 37.17 30.73
C GLY A 127 -3.39 37.29 31.77
N GLU A 128 -4.27 36.29 31.83
CA GLU A 128 -5.36 36.22 32.82
C GLU A 128 -4.81 36.02 34.25
N GLY A 129 -3.80 35.17 34.44
CA GLY A 129 -3.16 34.96 35.74
C GLY A 129 -2.42 36.20 36.26
N ALA A 130 -1.78 36.97 35.38
CA ALA A 130 -1.11 38.22 35.74
C ALA A 130 -2.11 39.33 36.12
N GLN A 131 -3.27 39.41 35.46
CA GLN A 131 -4.33 40.35 35.81
C GLN A 131 -5.05 40.00 37.12
N ALA A 132 -5.19 38.70 37.44
CA ALA A 132 -5.80 38.28 38.70
C ALA A 132 -4.89 38.48 39.93
N ALA A 133 -3.58 38.66 39.72
CA ALA A 133 -2.58 38.88 40.78
C ALA A 133 -2.24 40.36 41.03
N ALA A 134 -2.79 41.29 40.24
CA ALA A 134 -2.62 42.74 40.35
C ALA A 134 -3.84 43.39 41.03
#